data_AF-A0A8J4P4V7-F1
#
_entry.id   AF-A0A8J4P4V7-F1
#
_cell.length_a   1.000
_cell.length_b   1.000
_cell.length_c   1.000
_cell.angle_alpha   90.00
_cell.angle_beta   90.00
_cell.angle_gamma   90.00
#
_symmetry.space_group_name_H-M   'P 1'
#
loop_
_entity.id
_entity.type
_entity.pdbx_description
1 polymer ?
#
loop_
_entity_poly.entity_id
_entity_poly.type
_entity_poly.pdbx_seq_one_letter_code
_entity_poly.pdbx_strand_id
1 'polypeptide(L)'
;AAVHQFFGVLRRRRPAGLAYSGRLLARLSAVSPAAAKAVLQQLVEGALRGGNAELFGGSGGKTEGEGNGREGPGDVSLLDVNRRFTAAVNFAGGVWSVFHAGVIGRGLKPPAGGDERGPEELAHNVQTFLSLLLRCCRGTRPGETSPDPSPPTPPPPPPPPPPAPAVNPEAAKAVAAALVENVCPEAAGGELVWPPEEQARGTVERDLRICRRFR
;
A
#
# COMPACT_ATOMS: atom_id res chain seq x y z
N ALA A 1 -5.22 -3.06 14.91
CA ALA A 1 -4.31 -4.10 15.47
C ALA A 1 -4.01 -5.25 14.49
N ALA A 2 -5.02 -6.01 14.04
CA ALA A 2 -4.80 -7.21 13.20
C ALA A 2 -4.19 -6.91 11.81
N VAL A 3 -4.60 -5.83 11.15
CA VAL A 3 -4.02 -5.40 9.84
C VAL A 3 -2.55 -5.00 9.98
N HIS A 4 -2.22 -4.23 11.02
CA HIS A 4 -0.83 -3.89 11.33
C HIS A 4 0.02 -5.14 11.62
N GLN A 5 -0.51 -6.10 12.36
CA GLN A 5 0.16 -7.39 12.59
C GLN A 5 0.37 -8.15 11.29
N PHE A 6 -0.62 -8.21 10.39
CA PHE A 6 -0.48 -8.85 9.08
C PHE A 6 0.71 -8.27 8.29
N PHE A 7 0.78 -6.94 8.11
CA PHE A 7 1.89 -6.31 7.40
C PHE A 7 3.24 -6.48 8.12
N GLY A 8 3.24 -6.42 9.46
CA GLY A 8 4.45 -6.64 10.25
C GLY A 8 4.99 -8.07 10.12
N VAL A 9 4.11 -9.07 10.05
CA VAL A 9 4.47 -10.47 9.83
C VAL A 9 4.91 -10.71 8.38
N LEU A 10 4.25 -10.07 7.41
CA LEU A 10 4.62 -10.12 5.99
C LEU A 10 6.04 -9.60 5.78
N ARG A 11 6.37 -8.45 6.41
CA ARG A 11 7.72 -7.87 6.39
C ARG A 11 8.77 -8.79 7.02
N ARG A 12 8.40 -9.54 8.07
CA ARG A 12 9.29 -10.47 8.79
C ARG A 12 9.34 -11.88 8.17
N ARG A 13 8.62 -12.13 7.08
CA ARG A 13 8.59 -13.41 6.34
C ARG A 13 8.24 -14.63 7.23
N ARG A 14 7.28 -14.49 8.15
CA ARG A 14 6.88 -15.57 9.07
C ARG A 14 5.57 -16.24 8.61
N PRO A 15 5.59 -17.40 7.92
CA PRO A 15 4.40 -17.98 7.29
C PRO A 15 3.30 -18.37 8.29
N ALA A 16 3.66 -18.90 9.46
CA ALA A 16 2.68 -19.29 10.48
C ALA A 16 1.87 -18.09 11.02
N GLY A 17 2.51 -16.93 11.14
CA GLY A 17 1.85 -15.70 11.57
C GLY A 17 0.91 -15.13 10.50
N LEU A 18 1.23 -15.33 9.22
CA LEU A 18 0.38 -14.90 8.10
C LEU A 18 -0.92 -15.69 8.06
N ALA A 19 -0.85 -17.00 8.28
CA ALA A 19 -2.03 -17.84 8.39
C ALA A 19 -2.93 -17.44 9.57
N TYR A 20 -2.35 -17.15 10.74
CA TYR A 20 -3.11 -16.72 11.92
C TYR A 20 -3.79 -15.37 11.71
N SER A 21 -3.04 -14.34 11.32
CA SER A 21 -3.56 -12.99 11.05
C SER A 21 -4.58 -12.99 9.92
N GLY A 22 -4.33 -13.74 8.83
CA GLY A 22 -5.26 -13.87 7.72
C GLY A 22 -6.57 -14.58 8.09
N ARG A 23 -6.52 -15.60 8.96
CA ARG A 23 -7.73 -16.23 9.51
C ARG A 23 -8.50 -15.30 10.44
N LEU A 24 -7.79 -14.56 11.31
CA LEU A 24 -8.41 -13.59 12.21
C LEU A 24 -9.13 -12.50 11.42
N LEU A 25 -8.48 -11.89 10.43
CA LEU A 25 -9.08 -10.86 9.58
C LEU A 25 -10.30 -11.37 8.82
N ALA A 26 -10.24 -12.59 8.27
CA ALA A 26 -11.38 -13.20 7.59
C ALA A 26 -12.56 -13.46 8.55
N ARG A 27 -12.29 -13.89 9.78
CA ARG A 27 -13.34 -14.05 10.80
C ARG A 27 -13.94 -12.70 11.20
N LEU A 28 -13.12 -11.67 11.39
CA LEU A 28 -13.59 -10.33 11.72
C LEU A 28 -14.43 -9.71 10.59
N SER A 29 -14.03 -9.90 9.33
CA SER A 29 -14.82 -9.44 8.19
C SER A 29 -16.15 -10.17 8.05
N ALA A 30 -16.27 -11.39 8.58
CA ALA A 30 -17.51 -12.15 8.54
C ALA A 30 -18.53 -11.75 9.62
N VAL A 31 -18.13 -10.96 10.64
CA VAL A 31 -19.03 -10.59 11.76
C VAL A 31 -20.18 -9.70 11.30
N SER A 32 -19.90 -8.73 10.44
CA SER A 32 -20.91 -7.79 9.92
C SER A 32 -20.44 -7.15 8.62
N PRO A 33 -21.35 -6.65 7.75
CA PRO A 33 -20.96 -5.94 6.53
C PRO A 33 -20.14 -4.68 6.83
N ALA A 34 -20.42 -3.98 7.94
CA ALA A 34 -19.63 -2.85 8.39
C ALA A 34 -18.19 -3.25 8.77
N ALA A 35 -18.03 -4.39 9.47
CA ALA A 35 -16.71 -4.92 9.80
C ALA A 35 -15.95 -5.37 8.54
N ALA A 36 -16.63 -6.01 7.58
CA ALA A 36 -16.04 -6.36 6.28
C ALA A 36 -15.50 -5.12 5.57
N LYS A 37 -16.33 -4.08 5.44
CA LYS A 37 -15.95 -2.81 4.83
C LYS A 37 -14.73 -2.19 5.51
N ALA A 38 -14.74 -2.10 6.85
CA ALA A 38 -13.63 -1.53 7.62
C ALA A 38 -12.33 -2.34 7.44
N VAL A 39 -12.40 -3.67 7.48
CA VAL A 39 -11.22 -4.53 7.25
C VAL A 39 -10.65 -4.34 5.86
N LEU A 40 -11.50 -4.33 4.83
CA LEU A 40 -11.08 -4.15 3.43
C LEU A 40 -10.47 -2.76 3.20
N GLN A 41 -11.09 -1.71 3.72
CA GLN A 41 -10.55 -0.34 3.65
C GLN A 41 -9.15 -0.26 4.28
N GLN A 42 -8.99 -0.78 5.50
CA GLN A 42 -7.71 -0.75 6.21
C GLN A 42 -6.62 -1.59 5.52
N LEU A 43 -7.00 -2.70 4.86
CA LEU A 43 -6.07 -3.52 4.08
C LEU A 43 -5.59 -2.79 2.82
N VAL A 44 -6.50 -2.18 2.06
CA VAL A 44 -6.16 -1.42 0.85
C VAL A 44 -5.31 -0.20 1.19
N GLU A 45 -5.76 0.59 2.17
CA GLU A 45 -5.05 1.77 2.68
C GLU A 45 -3.65 1.40 3.20
N GLY A 46 -3.55 0.31 3.96
CA GLY A 46 -2.29 -0.15 4.52
C GLY A 46 -1.30 -0.71 3.47
N ALA A 47 -1.80 -1.24 2.35
CA ALA A 47 -0.96 -1.72 1.25
C ALA A 47 -0.43 -0.58 0.36
N LEU A 48 -1.18 0.51 0.23
CA LEU A 48 -0.82 1.65 -0.62
C LEU A 48 0.05 2.71 0.09
N ARG A 49 0.24 2.62 1.41
CA ARG A 49 0.92 3.65 2.20
C ARG A 49 2.36 3.32 2.60
N GLY A 50 3.21 4.34 2.47
CA GLY A 50 4.55 4.42 3.07
C GLY A 50 5.40 3.18 2.79
N GLY A 51 6.13 2.73 3.81
CA GLY A 51 7.02 1.57 3.68
C GLY A 51 6.32 0.24 3.41
N ASN A 52 5.00 0.13 3.54
CA ASN A 52 4.29 -1.12 3.19
C ASN A 52 4.08 -1.26 1.69
N ALA A 53 4.03 -0.15 0.94
CA ALA A 53 3.94 -0.18 -0.52
C ALA A 53 5.14 -0.92 -1.14
N GLU A 54 6.32 -0.81 -0.53
CA GLU A 54 7.54 -1.53 -0.92
C GLU A 54 7.38 -3.06 -0.85
N LEU A 55 6.50 -3.58 0.02
CA LEU A 55 6.21 -5.02 0.08
C LEU A 55 5.54 -5.52 -1.20
N PHE A 56 4.91 -4.61 -1.94
CA PHE A 56 4.13 -4.83 -3.16
C PHE A 56 4.71 -4.11 -4.37
N GLY A 57 5.98 -3.71 -4.32
CA GLY A 57 6.70 -3.12 -5.47
C GLY A 57 6.41 -1.64 -5.68
N GLY A 58 5.67 -1.01 -4.78
CA GLY A 58 5.53 0.44 -4.77
C GLY A 58 6.84 1.09 -4.31
N SER A 59 7.23 2.18 -4.99
CA SER A 59 8.28 3.05 -4.49
C SER A 59 7.79 3.65 -3.17
N GLY A 60 8.47 3.36 -2.06
CA GLY A 60 8.24 3.99 -0.77
C GLY A 60 8.52 5.48 -0.89
N GLY A 61 7.56 6.20 -1.44
CA GLY A 61 7.65 7.63 -1.64
C GLY A 61 7.88 8.25 -0.27
N LYS A 62 9.07 8.83 -0.07
CA LYS A 62 9.20 9.94 0.86
C LYS A 62 8.14 10.93 0.43
N THR A 63 7.06 11.01 1.22
CA THR A 63 5.93 11.89 0.98
C THR A 63 6.47 13.23 0.48
N GLU A 64 6.15 13.61 -0.77
CA GLU A 64 6.55 14.90 -1.36
C GLU A 64 5.83 16.10 -0.68
N GLY A 65 5.46 15.96 0.59
CA GLY A 65 4.81 16.95 1.44
C GLY A 65 5.50 17.19 2.79
N GLU A 66 6.61 16.53 3.10
CA GLU A 66 7.54 17.00 4.15
C GLU A 66 8.68 17.81 3.52
N GLY A 67 8.27 18.82 2.75
CA GLY A 67 9.07 20.02 2.62
C GLY A 67 9.10 20.71 3.97
N ASN A 68 10.22 20.55 4.67
CA ASN A 68 10.70 21.39 5.77
C ASN A 68 10.25 20.99 7.20
N GLY A 69 11.02 20.07 7.82
CA GLY A 69 11.32 20.20 9.25
C GLY A 69 11.17 18.95 10.13
N ARG A 70 12.06 17.96 9.96
CA ARG A 70 12.49 16.88 10.90
C ARG A 70 12.68 15.60 10.07
N GLU A 71 13.79 14.87 10.09
CA GLU A 71 14.96 14.80 10.94
C GLU A 71 16.19 14.77 10.02
N GLY A 72 17.21 15.58 10.32
CA GLY A 72 18.54 15.35 9.74
C GLY A 72 19.07 13.99 10.24
N PRO A 73 20.02 13.37 9.53
CA PRO A 73 20.79 12.29 10.15
C PRO A 73 21.32 12.83 11.49
N GLY A 74 21.10 12.06 12.55
CA GLY A 74 21.41 12.46 13.92
C GLY A 74 22.80 13.10 14.04
N ASP A 75 22.84 14.18 14.81
CA ASP A 75 24.04 14.79 15.39
C ASP A 75 25.23 14.96 14.42
N VAL A 76 24.97 15.56 13.26
CA VAL A 76 26.05 16.02 12.40
C VAL A 76 26.69 17.25 13.05
N SER A 77 27.80 17.03 13.75
CA SER A 77 28.66 18.09 14.31
C SER A 77 29.10 19.05 13.20
N LEU A 78 28.60 20.29 13.27
CA LEU A 78 28.98 21.36 12.35
C LEU A 78 30.50 21.62 12.40
N LEU A 79 31.14 21.37 13.53
CA LEU A 79 32.59 21.49 13.68
C LEU A 79 33.33 20.44 12.83
N ASP A 80 32.85 19.20 12.79
CA ASP A 80 33.48 18.15 11.99
C ASP A 80 33.27 18.35 10.49
N VAL A 81 32.09 18.85 10.12
CA VAL A 81 31.81 19.29 8.75
C VAL A 81 32.73 20.45 8.35
N ASN A 82 32.83 21.49 9.17
CA ASN A 82 33.69 22.65 8.91
C ASN A 82 35.17 22.27 8.86
N ARG A 83 35.67 21.39 9.74
CA ARG A 83 37.06 20.91 9.70
C ARG A 83 37.42 20.25 8.37
N ARG A 84 36.50 19.48 7.78
CA ARG A 84 36.70 18.85 6.45
C ARG A 84 36.77 19.90 5.34
N PHE A 85 35.93 20.93 5.39
CA PHE A 85 35.96 22.01 4.41
C PHE A 85 37.20 22.91 4.55
N THR A 86 37.59 23.26 5.77
CA THR A 86 38.76 24.13 6.03
C THR A 86 40.08 23.44 5.70
N ALA A 87 40.22 22.13 5.94
CA ALA A 87 41.44 21.39 5.63
C ALA A 87 41.74 21.28 4.12
N ALA A 88 40.73 21.45 3.26
CA ALA A 88 40.87 21.36 1.81
C ALA A 88 41.19 22.70 1.13
N VAL A 89 41.18 23.81 1.86
CA VAL A 89 41.45 25.15 1.31
C VAL A 89 42.87 25.57 1.72
N ASN A 90 43.76 25.75 0.74
CA ASN A 90 45.14 26.18 1.00
C ASN A 90 45.18 27.70 1.22
N PHE A 91 45.37 28.13 2.47
CA PHE A 91 45.34 29.56 2.89
C PHE A 91 46.66 30.32 2.62
N ALA A 92 47.61 29.75 1.88
CA ALA A 92 48.92 30.35 1.64
C ALA A 92 48.86 31.42 0.53
N GLY A 93 48.41 32.64 0.87
CA GLY A 93 48.47 33.80 -0.04
C GLY A 93 47.15 34.56 -0.09
N GLY A 94 46.95 35.48 0.85
CA GLY A 94 45.69 36.20 1.02
C GLY A 94 45.28 37.04 -0.18
N VAL A 95 44.17 36.66 -0.82
CA VAL A 95 42.99 37.48 -1.16
C VAL A 95 41.83 36.48 -1.30
N TRP A 96 40.77 36.60 -0.50
CA TRP A 96 39.71 35.59 -0.46
C TRP A 96 38.53 35.96 -1.36
N SER A 97 38.50 35.41 -2.57
CA SER A 97 37.27 35.16 -3.31
C SER A 97 37.03 33.66 -3.29
N VAL A 98 35.91 33.22 -2.71
CA VAL A 98 35.47 31.82 -2.84
C VAL A 98 35.16 31.60 -4.32
N PHE A 99 35.80 30.61 -4.95
CA PHE A 99 35.74 30.37 -6.41
C PHE A 99 34.33 30.08 -6.96
N HIS A 100 33.32 29.98 -6.08
CA HIS A 100 31.93 29.66 -6.40
C HIS A 100 30.99 30.54 -5.55
N ALA A 101 29.91 31.07 -6.14
CA ALA A 101 28.94 31.94 -5.47
C ALA A 101 27.99 31.21 -4.46
N GLY A 102 28.45 30.08 -3.88
CA GLY A 102 27.68 29.19 -3.02
C GLY A 102 27.27 27.88 -3.69
N VAL A 103 26.64 26.99 -2.91
CA VAL A 103 26.07 25.71 -3.38
C VAL A 103 24.55 25.82 -3.36
N ILE A 104 23.90 25.47 -4.46
CA ILE A 104 22.44 25.32 -4.49
C ILE A 104 22.09 23.94 -3.91
N GLY A 105 21.35 23.92 -2.79
CA GLY A 105 20.92 22.68 -2.14
C GLY A 105 22.02 21.99 -1.32
N ARG A 106 22.00 20.65 -1.28
CA ARG A 106 22.94 19.83 -0.48
C ARG A 106 24.05 19.14 -1.29
N GLY A 107 24.22 19.52 -2.56
CA GLY A 107 25.16 18.85 -3.46
C GLY A 107 24.66 17.48 -3.95
N LEU A 108 25.59 16.58 -4.29
CA LEU A 108 25.29 15.25 -4.84
C LEU A 108 24.36 14.46 -3.90
N LYS A 109 23.21 14.03 -4.44
CA LYS A 109 22.25 13.22 -3.71
C LYS A 109 22.88 11.84 -3.46
N PRO A 110 23.07 11.41 -2.19
CA PRO A 110 23.58 10.06 -1.93
C PRO A 110 22.65 9.03 -2.59
N PRO A 111 23.20 7.94 -3.14
CA PRO A 111 22.38 6.92 -3.79
C PRO A 111 21.31 6.45 -2.81
N ALA A 112 20.06 6.42 -3.29
CA ALA A 112 18.98 5.88 -2.50
C ALA A 112 19.29 4.39 -2.28
N GLY A 113 19.61 4.01 -1.05
CA GLY A 113 19.80 2.61 -0.67
C GLY A 113 18.46 1.90 -0.72
N GLY A 114 18.10 1.37 -1.90
CA GLY A 114 16.97 0.48 -2.07
C GLY A 114 17.47 -0.96 -1.99
N ASP A 115 17.11 -1.66 -0.94
CA ASP A 115 17.19 -3.13 -0.90
C ASP A 115 16.08 -3.63 -1.85
N GLU A 116 16.41 -3.76 -3.14
CA GLU A 116 15.45 -4.23 -4.14
C GLU A 116 15.04 -5.67 -3.79
N ARG A 117 13.78 -5.81 -3.37
CA ARG A 117 13.18 -7.12 -3.13
C ARG A 117 13.10 -7.88 -4.44
N GLY A 118 13.45 -9.16 -4.41
CA GLY A 118 13.38 -10.01 -5.59
C GLY A 118 11.95 -10.14 -6.15
N PRO A 119 11.79 -10.30 -7.48
CA PRO A 119 10.48 -10.34 -8.14
C PRO A 119 9.59 -11.50 -7.64
N GLU A 120 10.18 -12.62 -7.23
CA GLU A 120 9.44 -13.75 -6.65
C GLU A 120 8.82 -13.43 -5.28
N GLU A 121 9.53 -12.70 -4.42
CA GLU A 121 9.00 -12.28 -3.13
C GLU A 121 7.83 -11.31 -3.31
N LEU A 122 7.97 -10.39 -4.27
CA LEU A 122 6.92 -9.47 -4.64
C LEU A 122 5.65 -10.22 -5.09
N ALA A 123 5.80 -11.15 -6.03
CA ALA A 123 4.69 -11.97 -6.52
C ALA A 123 4.03 -12.76 -5.37
N HIS A 124 4.83 -13.33 -4.46
CA HIS A 124 4.31 -14.04 -3.29
C HIS A 124 3.51 -13.15 -2.34
N ASN A 125 3.98 -11.93 -2.08
CA ASN A 125 3.30 -10.96 -1.22
C ASN A 125 1.97 -10.52 -1.84
N VAL A 126 1.97 -10.20 -3.15
CA VAL A 126 0.76 -9.84 -3.90
C VAL A 126 -0.24 -11.00 -3.86
N GLN A 127 0.20 -12.23 -4.13
CA GLN A 127 -0.67 -13.40 -4.09
C GLN A 127 -1.26 -13.63 -2.70
N THR A 128 -0.45 -13.48 -1.64
CA THR A 128 -0.90 -13.62 -0.25
C THR A 128 -1.94 -12.57 0.10
N PHE A 129 -1.72 -11.32 -0.32
CA PHE A 129 -2.63 -10.21 -0.09
C PHE A 129 -3.95 -10.37 -0.86
N LEU A 130 -3.90 -10.71 -2.14
CA LEU A 130 -5.09 -10.98 -2.96
C LEU A 130 -5.89 -12.16 -2.40
N SER A 131 -5.21 -13.23 -1.98
CA SER A 131 -5.87 -14.38 -1.34
C SER A 131 -6.59 -14.00 -0.04
N LEU A 132 -6.03 -13.07 0.74
CA LEU A 132 -6.67 -12.55 1.94
C LEU A 132 -7.87 -11.66 1.60
N LEU A 133 -7.73 -10.72 0.66
CA LEU A 133 -8.84 -9.87 0.21
C LEU A 133 -10.00 -10.72 -0.29
N LEU A 134 -9.75 -11.72 -1.14
CA LEU A 134 -10.77 -12.64 -1.63
C LEU A 134 -11.48 -13.39 -0.49
N ARG A 135 -10.74 -13.80 0.55
CA ARG A 135 -11.34 -14.45 1.72
C ARG A 135 -12.25 -13.50 2.50
N CYS A 136 -11.82 -12.25 2.68
CA CYS A 136 -12.63 -11.22 3.34
C CYS A 136 -13.86 -10.84 2.51
N CYS A 137 -13.79 -10.87 1.17
CA CYS A 137 -14.89 -10.54 0.29
C CYS A 137 -15.93 -11.66 0.10
N ARG A 138 -15.64 -12.90 0.51
CA ARG A 138 -16.54 -14.04 0.30
C ARG A 138 -17.68 -14.16 1.32
N GLY A 139 -17.55 -13.52 2.48
CA GLY A 139 -18.52 -13.64 3.57
C GLY A 139 -18.67 -15.08 4.10
N THR A 140 -19.14 -15.26 5.32
CA THR A 140 -19.64 -16.57 5.77
C THR A 140 -21.05 -16.74 5.20
N ARG A 141 -21.28 -17.81 4.41
CA ARG A 141 -22.65 -18.17 4.02
C ARG A 141 -23.40 -18.56 5.30
N PRO A 142 -24.56 -17.95 5.62
CA PRO A 142 -25.44 -18.49 6.65
C PRO A 142 -25.98 -19.82 6.13
N GLY A 143 -25.45 -20.95 6.62
CA GLY A 143 -25.84 -22.29 6.16
C GLY A 143 -24.88 -23.42 6.51
N GLU A 144 -23.64 -23.14 6.96
CA GLU A 144 -22.67 -24.21 7.33
C GLU A 144 -22.73 -24.61 8.82
N THR A 145 -23.82 -24.31 9.53
CA THR A 145 -23.98 -24.65 10.96
C THR A 145 -25.35 -25.25 11.28
N SER A 146 -25.55 -26.51 10.89
CA SER A 146 -26.33 -27.50 11.66
C SER A 146 -26.37 -28.86 10.96
N PRO A 147 -25.96 -29.96 11.61
CA PRO A 147 -26.30 -31.31 11.21
C PRO A 147 -27.57 -31.73 11.99
N ASP A 148 -28.76 -31.41 11.47
CA ASP A 148 -29.99 -32.04 11.97
C ASP A 148 -30.32 -33.29 11.13
N PRO A 149 -30.56 -34.46 11.75
CA PRO A 149 -30.79 -35.71 11.04
C PRO A 149 -32.27 -35.81 10.65
N SER A 150 -32.59 -35.66 9.37
CA SER A 150 -33.91 -35.97 8.81
C SER A 150 -33.86 -37.21 7.90
N PRO A 151 -34.93 -38.02 7.85
CA PRO A 151 -34.94 -39.41 7.37
C PRO A 151 -34.80 -39.57 5.84
N PRO A 152 -34.50 -40.79 5.34
CA PRO A 152 -34.00 -41.00 3.98
C PRO A 152 -35.08 -40.80 2.91
N THR A 153 -34.86 -39.81 2.04
CA THR A 153 -35.54 -39.62 0.76
C THR A 153 -34.72 -40.26 -0.39
N PRO A 154 -35.37 -40.61 -1.52
CA PRO A 154 -34.75 -41.31 -2.65
C PRO A 154 -33.53 -40.58 -3.23
N PRO A 155 -32.63 -41.28 -3.96
CA PRO A 155 -31.33 -40.77 -4.35
C PRO A 155 -31.47 -39.44 -5.12
N PRO A 156 -30.77 -38.38 -4.68
CA PRO A 156 -30.86 -37.08 -5.33
C PRO A 156 -30.25 -37.14 -6.74
N PRO A 157 -30.73 -36.29 -7.68
CA PRO A 157 -30.05 -36.08 -8.96
C PRO A 157 -28.58 -35.69 -8.72
N PRO A 158 -27.68 -35.91 -9.71
CA PRO A 158 -26.28 -35.55 -9.57
C PRO A 158 -26.17 -34.09 -9.12
N PRO A 159 -25.34 -33.79 -8.10
CA PRO A 159 -25.27 -32.46 -7.55
C PRO A 159 -24.87 -31.48 -8.65
N PRO A 160 -25.53 -30.31 -8.75
CA PRO A 160 -25.10 -29.28 -9.68
C PRO A 160 -23.63 -28.93 -9.39
N PRO A 161 -22.87 -28.50 -10.43
CA PRO A 161 -21.49 -28.09 -10.23
C PRO A 161 -21.43 -27.06 -9.10
N PRO A 162 -20.43 -27.15 -8.20
CA PRO A 162 -20.34 -26.25 -7.07
C PRO A 162 -20.40 -24.80 -7.58
N PRO A 163 -21.25 -23.94 -6.98
CA PRO A 163 -21.35 -22.56 -7.42
C PRO A 163 -19.95 -21.94 -7.36
N ALA A 164 -19.54 -21.30 -8.47
CA ALA A 164 -18.28 -20.57 -8.53
C ALA A 164 -18.17 -19.69 -7.28
N PRO A 165 -16.99 -19.59 -6.66
CA PRO A 165 -16.85 -18.94 -5.37
C PRO A 165 -17.14 -17.45 -5.51
N ALA A 166 -18.38 -17.07 -5.23
CA ALA A 166 -18.93 -15.76 -5.50
C ALA A 166 -18.31 -14.72 -4.56
N VAL A 167 -17.79 -13.64 -5.13
CA VAL A 167 -17.32 -12.47 -4.40
C VAL A 167 -18.55 -11.62 -4.06
N ASN A 168 -18.69 -11.18 -2.80
CA ASN A 168 -19.77 -10.27 -2.42
C ASN A 168 -19.58 -8.93 -3.18
N PRO A 169 -20.59 -8.46 -3.95
CA PRO A 169 -20.49 -7.22 -4.71
C PRO A 169 -20.29 -5.98 -3.82
N GLU A 170 -20.87 -5.95 -2.62
CA GLU A 170 -20.69 -4.86 -1.66
C GLU A 170 -19.26 -4.79 -1.14
N ALA A 171 -18.64 -5.96 -0.89
CA ALA A 171 -17.26 -6.06 -0.48
C ALA A 171 -16.31 -5.62 -1.62
N ALA A 172 -16.59 -6.03 -2.85
CA ALA A 172 -15.85 -5.57 -4.03
C ALA A 172 -15.98 -4.05 -4.21
N LYS A 173 -17.19 -3.50 -4.04
CA LYS A 173 -17.44 -2.05 -4.07
C LYS A 173 -16.65 -1.32 -2.97
N ALA A 174 -16.55 -1.89 -1.77
CA ALA A 174 -15.75 -1.31 -0.68
C ALA A 174 -14.26 -1.27 -1.02
N VAL A 175 -13.72 -2.32 -1.65
CA VAL A 175 -12.32 -2.34 -2.14
C VAL A 175 -12.10 -1.28 -3.22
N ALA A 176 -13.00 -1.18 -4.20
CA ALA A 176 -12.92 -0.20 -5.26
C ALA A 176 -12.99 1.24 -4.72
N ALA A 177 -13.92 1.53 -3.80
CA ALA A 177 -14.03 2.82 -3.16
C ALA A 177 -12.74 3.19 -2.39
N ALA A 178 -12.22 2.25 -1.59
CA ALA A 178 -10.97 2.47 -0.86
C ALA A 178 -9.78 2.73 -1.80
N LEU A 179 -9.72 2.05 -2.94
CA LEU A 179 -8.67 2.28 -3.94
C LEU A 179 -8.76 3.69 -4.53
N VAL A 180 -9.95 4.11 -4.97
CA VAL A 180 -10.18 5.45 -5.53
C VAL A 180 -9.85 6.53 -4.50
N GLU A 181 -10.31 6.38 -3.26
CA GLU A 181 -10.02 7.32 -2.16
C GLU A 181 -8.52 7.49 -1.89
N ASN A 182 -7.72 6.44 -2.08
CA ASN A 182 -6.27 6.48 -1.84
C ASN A 182 -5.44 6.90 -3.08
N VAL A 183 -5.93 6.65 -4.30
CA VAL A 183 -5.22 6.97 -5.55
C VAL A 183 -5.58 8.37 -6.06
N CYS A 184 -6.86 8.72 -6.02
CA CYS A 184 -7.41 9.96 -6.54
C CYS A 184 -8.57 10.48 -5.67
N PRO A 185 -8.28 11.03 -4.47
CA PRO A 185 -9.33 11.51 -3.56
C PRO A 185 -10.20 12.61 -4.17
N GLU A 186 -9.67 13.42 -5.08
CA GLU A 186 -10.41 14.46 -5.81
C GLU A 186 -11.50 13.89 -6.73
N ALA A 187 -11.38 12.62 -7.15
CA ALA A 187 -12.37 11.92 -7.95
C ALA A 187 -13.29 11.02 -7.10
N ALA A 188 -13.07 10.94 -5.78
CA ALA A 188 -13.90 10.15 -4.90
C ALA A 188 -15.31 10.77 -4.81
N GLY A 189 -16.33 9.99 -5.21
CA GLY A 189 -17.70 10.50 -5.33
C GLY A 189 -17.98 11.29 -6.61
N GLY A 190 -17.09 11.22 -7.61
CA GLY A 190 -17.34 11.76 -8.94
C GLY A 190 -18.51 11.06 -9.65
N GLU A 191 -19.03 11.73 -10.69
CA GLU A 191 -20.11 11.18 -11.51
C GLU A 191 -19.66 9.90 -12.23
N LEU A 192 -20.57 8.93 -12.35
CA LEU A 192 -20.31 7.69 -13.10
C LEU A 192 -20.41 7.90 -14.62
N VAL A 193 -21.02 9.00 -15.05
CA VAL A 193 -21.18 9.33 -16.47
C VAL A 193 -19.83 9.76 -17.02
N TRP A 194 -19.39 9.11 -18.09
CA TRP A 194 -18.15 9.49 -18.76
C TRP A 194 -18.32 10.85 -19.44
N PRO A 195 -17.45 11.83 -19.16
CA PRO A 195 -17.51 13.14 -19.79
C PRO A 195 -17.13 13.10 -21.27
N PRO A 196 -17.48 14.14 -22.06
CA PRO A 196 -17.00 14.30 -23.43
C PRO A 196 -15.47 14.48 -23.48
N GLU A 197 -14.87 14.18 -24.63
CA GLU A 197 -13.41 14.14 -24.81
C GLU A 197 -12.74 15.49 -24.53
N GLU A 198 -13.40 16.61 -24.85
CA GLU A 198 -12.88 17.95 -24.62
C GLU A 198 -12.62 18.22 -23.12
N GLN A 199 -13.42 17.61 -22.24
CA GLN A 199 -13.30 17.82 -20.79
C GLN A 199 -12.03 17.17 -20.22
N ALA A 200 -11.48 16.13 -20.86
CA ALA A 200 -10.23 15.50 -20.44
C ALA A 200 -9.04 16.49 -20.47
N ARG A 201 -9.09 17.51 -21.34
CA ARG A 201 -8.06 18.58 -21.38
C ARG A 201 -8.01 19.42 -20.10
N GLY A 202 -9.12 19.48 -19.36
CA GLY A 202 -9.20 20.17 -18.07
C GLY A 202 -8.65 19.36 -16.90
N THR A 203 -8.44 18.05 -17.04
CA THR A 203 -8.04 17.15 -15.95
C THR A 203 -6.66 16.52 -16.12
N VAL A 204 -5.88 16.99 -17.10
CA VAL A 204 -4.58 16.41 -17.48
C VAL A 204 -3.63 16.24 -16.28
N GLU A 205 -3.52 17.23 -15.40
CA GLU A 205 -2.62 17.13 -14.25
C GLU A 205 -3.06 16.00 -13.28
N ARG A 206 -4.35 15.91 -12.99
CA ARG A 206 -4.92 14.83 -12.18
C ARG A 206 -4.65 13.47 -12.84
N ASP A 207 -4.89 13.36 -14.14
CA ASP A 207 -4.76 12.10 -14.88
C ASP A 207 -3.29 11.67 -14.96
N LEU A 208 -2.34 12.62 -15.08
CA LEU A 208 -0.91 12.35 -14.97
C LEU A 208 -0.49 11.93 -13.56
N ARG A 209 -1.04 12.54 -12.50
CA ARG A 209 -0.79 12.12 -11.12
C ARG A 209 -1.30 10.70 -10.88
N ILE A 210 -2.48 10.35 -11.40
CA ILE A 210 -3.01 8.98 -11.36
C ILE A 210 -2.08 8.03 -12.12
N CYS A 211 -1.69 8.36 -13.36
CA CYS A 211 -0.75 7.56 -14.14
C CYS A 211 0.57 7.29 -13.41
N ARG A 212 1.12 8.30 -12.72
CA ARG A 212 2.35 8.15 -11.92
C ARG A 212 2.20 7.23 -10.71
N ARG A 213 0.98 7.04 -10.18
CA ARG A 213 0.73 6.10 -9.08
C ARG A 213 0.65 4.65 -9.55
N PHE A 214 0.38 4.42 -10.84
CA PHE A 214 0.28 3.10 -11.46
C PHE A 214 1.54 2.68 -12.23
N ARG A 215 2.52 3.56 -12.37
CA ARG A 215 3.83 3.29 -12.99
C ARG A 215 4.89 3.17 -11.93
#